data_AF-A0A1M4EF46-F1
#
_entry.id   AF-A0A1M4EF46-F1
#
_cell.length_a   1.000
_cell.length_b   1.000
_cell.length_c   1.000
_cell.angle_alpha   90.00
_cell.angle_beta   90.00
_cell.angle_gamma   90.00
#
_symmetry.space_group_name_H-M   'P 1'
#
loop_
_entity.id
_entity.type
_entity.pdbx_description
1 polymer ?
#
loop_
_entity_poly.entity_id
_entity_poly.type
_entity_poly.pdbx_seq_one_letter_code
_entity_poly.pdbx_strand_id
1 'polypeptide(L)'
;MVYSLYLARSYFGGGGHRHDFEYVEVVWNKDANGSWSRSWFLMSTRGKHRGLSRDRAESVSGSDRTTVGRGPAHPRAYVGWGSHAMFNSKGGLKDIVSQLYWREYRSDTYSSWATESGGPVEVADGSEPAARFDAAAGHFGKADSDPARLGRELCSHRIDVDA
;
A
#
# COMPACT_ATOMS: atom_id res chain seq x y z
N MET A 1 3.09 -8.85 5.85
CA MET A 1 3.23 -7.56 6.57
C MET A 1 2.52 -6.49 5.77
N VAL A 2 1.79 -5.60 6.43
CA VAL A 2 1.06 -4.48 5.80
C VAL A 2 1.69 -3.16 6.22
N TYR A 3 1.77 -2.23 5.27
CA TYR A 3 2.21 -0.86 5.49
C TYR A 3 1.11 0.08 5.00
N SER A 4 0.58 0.91 5.89
CA SER A 4 -0.55 1.79 5.60
C SER A 4 -0.13 3.26 5.59
N LEU A 5 -0.75 4.03 4.70
CA LEU A 5 -0.65 5.47 4.59
C LEU A 5 -2.03 6.07 4.86
N TYR A 6 -2.07 7.08 5.74
CA TYR A 6 -3.25 7.89 5.94
C TYR A 6 -3.20 9.15 5.09
N LEU A 7 -4.29 9.42 4.38
CA LEU A 7 -4.50 10.64 3.63
C LEU A 7 -5.65 11.41 4.26
N ALA A 8 -5.45 12.68 4.61
CA ALA A 8 -6.52 13.49 5.20
C ALA A 8 -7.71 13.68 4.25
N ARG A 9 -7.46 13.57 2.94
CA ARG A 9 -8.46 13.71 1.90
C ARG A 9 -8.01 12.94 0.67
N SER A 10 -8.98 12.32 0.00
CA SER A 10 -8.82 11.78 -1.34
C SER A 10 -9.68 12.54 -2.34
N TYR A 11 -9.24 12.57 -3.59
CA TYR A 11 -9.85 13.39 -4.64
C TYR A 11 -10.05 12.58 -5.90
N PHE A 12 -11.30 12.42 -6.32
CA PHE A 12 -11.67 11.74 -7.54
C PHE A 12 -12.48 12.67 -8.45
N GLY A 13 -12.45 12.44 -9.76
CA GLY A 13 -13.24 13.24 -10.69
C GLY A 13 -14.75 13.20 -10.37
N GLY A 14 -15.28 14.31 -9.85
CA GLY A 14 -16.70 14.44 -9.46
C GLY A 14 -17.02 14.15 -7.99
N GLY A 15 -16.03 13.86 -7.14
CA GLY A 15 -16.26 13.61 -5.72
C GLY A 15 -15.01 13.15 -4.95
N GLY A 16 -15.12 13.00 -3.65
CA GLY A 16 -14.05 12.50 -2.79
C GLY A 16 -14.55 12.41 -1.36
N HIS A 17 -13.72 11.90 -0.45
CA HIS A 17 -14.07 11.87 0.96
C HIS A 17 -12.96 12.42 1.85
N ARG A 18 -13.38 12.88 3.03
CA ARG A 18 -12.47 13.13 4.13
C ARG A 18 -11.96 11.78 4.62
N HIS A 19 -10.66 11.69 4.87
CA HIS A 19 -9.94 10.49 5.25
C HIS A 19 -9.82 9.48 4.11
N ASP A 20 -8.65 8.90 3.94
CA ASP A 20 -8.44 7.72 3.12
C ASP A 20 -7.29 6.90 3.70
N PHE A 21 -7.36 5.59 3.52
CA PHE A 21 -6.30 4.67 3.90
C PHE A 21 -5.91 3.86 2.67
N GLU A 22 -4.66 4.06 2.24
CA GLU A 22 -4.04 3.24 1.20
C GLU A 22 -2.94 2.40 1.83
N TYR A 23 -2.67 1.22 1.28
CA TYR A 23 -1.72 0.31 1.87
C TYR A 23 -1.05 -0.58 0.84
N VAL A 24 0.09 -1.13 1.26
CA VAL A 24 0.77 -2.18 0.52
C VAL A 24 1.06 -3.35 1.43
N GLU A 25 1.05 -4.54 0.85
CA GLU A 25 1.36 -5.77 1.57
C GLU A 25 2.57 -6.44 0.96
N VAL A 26 3.49 -6.84 1.82
CA VAL A 26 4.59 -7.73 1.46
C VAL A 26 4.25 -9.09 2.03
N VAL A 27 3.95 -10.02 1.14
CA VAL A 27 3.66 -11.42 1.47
C VAL A 27 4.98 -12.16 1.62
N TRP A 28 5.09 -12.89 2.72
CA TRP A 28 6.25 -13.72 3.04
C TRP A 28 5.83 -15.18 3.06
N ASN A 29 6.63 -16.02 2.41
CA ASN A 29 6.47 -17.46 2.44
C ASN A 29 7.58 -18.06 3.31
N LYS A 30 7.20 -19.01 4.16
CA LYS A 30 8.15 -19.85 4.89
C LYS A 30 8.32 -21.16 4.14
N ASP A 31 9.55 -21.51 3.78
CA ASP A 31 9.84 -22.79 3.16
C ASP A 31 9.84 -23.95 4.18
N ALA A 32 9.99 -25.18 3.69
CA ALA A 32 10.04 -26.38 4.52
C ALA A 32 11.21 -26.40 5.53
N ASN A 33 12.28 -25.66 5.25
CA ASN A 33 13.45 -25.53 6.12
C ASN A 33 13.30 -24.38 7.14
N GLY A 34 12.17 -23.69 7.11
CA GLY A 34 11.85 -22.59 8.00
C GLY A 34 12.42 -21.24 7.57
N SER A 35 13.00 -21.13 6.38
CA SER A 35 13.51 -19.89 5.82
C SER A 35 12.38 -19.02 5.28
N TRP A 36 12.44 -17.71 5.55
CA TRP A 36 11.45 -16.75 5.07
C TRP A 36 11.92 -16.05 3.81
N SER A 37 11.05 -15.98 2.80
CA SER A 37 11.31 -15.24 1.57
C SER A 37 10.09 -14.41 1.16
N ARG A 38 10.34 -13.24 0.56
CA ARG A 38 9.28 -12.40 0.00
C ARG A 38 8.74 -13.04 -1.28
N SER A 39 7.43 -13.21 -1.37
CA SER A 39 6.77 -13.87 -2.50
C SER A 39 5.98 -12.88 -3.36
N TRP A 40 5.15 -12.04 -2.74
CA TRP A 40 4.27 -11.11 -3.44
C TRP A 40 4.31 -9.71 -2.85
N PHE A 41 4.06 -8.73 -3.72
CA PHE A 41 3.80 -7.36 -3.40
C PHE A 41 2.38 -7.00 -3.82
N LEU A 42 1.52 -6.70 -2.84
CA LEU A 42 0.13 -6.35 -3.05
C LEU A 42 -0.05 -4.86 -2.83
N MET A 43 -0.82 -4.21 -3.69
CA MET A 43 -1.08 -2.77 -3.66
C MET A 43 -2.57 -2.52 -3.64
N SER A 44 -3.05 -1.75 -2.66
CA SER A 44 -4.47 -1.44 -2.52
C SER A 44 -5.03 -0.74 -3.76
N THR A 45 -6.26 -1.10 -4.13
CA THR A 45 -7.01 -0.46 -5.20
C THR A 45 -8.51 -0.63 -4.97
N ARG A 46 -9.17 0.37 -4.39
CA ARG A 46 -10.64 0.39 -4.17
C ARG A 46 -11.19 -0.92 -3.57
N GLY A 47 -10.63 -1.34 -2.43
CA GLY A 47 -11.05 -2.57 -1.73
C GLY A 47 -10.58 -3.88 -2.36
N LYS A 48 -9.67 -3.81 -3.35
CA LYS A 48 -8.97 -4.97 -3.94
C LYS A 48 -7.46 -4.76 -3.88
N HIS A 49 -6.72 -5.71 -4.44
CA HIS A 49 -5.27 -5.68 -4.56
C HIS A 49 -4.82 -5.87 -6.01
N ARG A 50 -3.81 -5.09 -6.43
CA ARG A 50 -2.95 -5.46 -7.56
C ARG A 50 -1.78 -6.27 -7.03
N GLY A 51 -1.60 -7.48 -7.55
CA GLY A 51 -0.50 -8.35 -7.14
C GLY A 51 0.65 -8.36 -8.15
N LEU A 52 1.87 -8.17 -7.66
CA LEU A 52 3.09 -8.45 -8.40
C LEU A 52 3.94 -9.46 -7.66
N SER A 53 4.43 -10.46 -8.37
CA SER A 53 5.44 -11.35 -7.83
C SER A 53 6.72 -10.57 -7.55
N ARG A 54 7.52 -11.04 -6.58
CA ARG A 54 8.76 -10.36 -6.17
C ARG A 54 9.67 -10.00 -7.34
N ASP A 55 9.84 -10.91 -8.30
CA ASP A 55 10.69 -10.76 -9.49
C ASP A 55 10.14 -9.77 -10.52
N ARG A 56 8.87 -9.35 -10.40
CA ARG A 56 8.24 -8.38 -11.29
C ARG A 56 8.14 -6.99 -10.69
N ALA A 57 8.06 -6.88 -9.37
CA ALA A 57 7.94 -5.61 -8.69
C ALA A 57 9.20 -4.75 -8.88
N GLU A 58 9.03 -3.54 -9.42
CA GLU A 58 9.99 -2.44 -9.34
C GLU A 58 10.30 -2.19 -7.86
N SER A 59 11.59 -2.12 -7.56
CA SER A 59 12.12 -2.09 -6.21
C SER A 59 13.45 -1.34 -6.20
N VAL A 60 13.90 -1.00 -5.00
CA VAL A 60 15.15 -0.30 -4.74
C VAL A 60 16.06 -1.15 -3.87
N SER A 61 17.38 -1.01 -4.04
CA SER A 61 18.38 -1.64 -3.16
C SER A 61 18.62 -0.86 -1.86
N GLY A 62 18.92 -1.61 -0.81
CA GLY A 62 18.86 -1.18 0.59
C GLY A 62 19.98 -0.30 1.13
N SER A 63 20.81 0.32 0.29
CA SER A 63 21.83 1.27 0.77
C SER A 63 21.86 2.56 -0.02
N ASP A 64 21.82 2.48 -1.35
CA ASP A 64 21.86 3.66 -2.21
C ASP A 64 20.50 4.35 -2.38
N ARG A 65 19.38 3.68 -2.04
CA ARG A 65 18.00 4.17 -2.17
C ARG A 65 17.67 4.77 -3.55
N THR A 66 18.48 4.47 -4.55
CA THR A 66 18.48 5.14 -5.86
C THR A 66 18.60 4.15 -7.01
N THR A 67 19.16 2.96 -6.78
CA THR A 67 19.19 1.92 -7.81
C THR A 67 17.84 1.25 -7.93
N VAL A 68 17.21 1.43 -9.09
CA VAL A 68 15.89 0.87 -9.42
C VAL A 68 16.05 -0.41 -10.23
N GLY A 69 15.36 -1.47 -9.84
CA GLY A 69 15.36 -2.75 -10.56
C GLY A 69 14.18 -3.65 -10.18
N ARG A 70 14.11 -4.84 -10.78
CA ARG A 70 13.07 -5.84 -10.48
C ARG A 70 13.62 -6.99 -9.64
N GLY A 71 12.98 -7.34 -8.52
CA GLY A 71 13.48 -8.36 -7.58
C GLY A 71 14.40 -7.93 -6.41
N PRO A 72 14.95 -6.69 -6.33
CA PRO A 72 15.67 -6.16 -5.16
C PRO A 72 14.93 -6.19 -3.80
N ALA A 73 15.58 -5.56 -2.81
CA ALA A 73 15.24 -5.67 -1.39
C ALA A 73 13.97 -4.92 -0.96
N HIS A 74 13.61 -3.83 -1.64
CA HIS A 74 12.51 -2.95 -1.18
C HIS A 74 11.57 -2.60 -2.33
N PRO A 75 10.39 -3.25 -2.44
CA PRO A 75 9.38 -2.89 -3.42
C PRO A 75 9.01 -1.41 -3.31
N ARG A 76 8.83 -0.75 -4.45
CA ARG A 76 8.35 0.64 -4.50
C ARG A 76 6.85 0.64 -4.70
N ALA A 77 6.18 1.56 -4.03
CA ALA A 77 4.85 1.97 -4.42
C ALA A 77 4.74 3.48 -4.56
N TYR A 78 3.80 3.87 -5.41
CA TYR A 78 3.42 5.23 -5.69
C TYR A 78 1.93 5.37 -5.41
N VAL A 79 1.57 6.44 -4.70
CA VAL A 79 0.18 6.84 -4.50
C VAL A 79 -0.35 7.40 -5.82
N GLY A 80 -1.52 6.93 -6.24
CA GLY A 80 -2.24 7.46 -7.40
C GLY A 80 -2.54 8.95 -7.27
N TRP A 81 -2.66 9.66 -8.41
CA TRP A 81 -3.03 11.08 -8.42
C TRP A 81 -4.32 11.35 -7.64
N GLY A 82 -5.33 10.49 -7.77
CA GLY A 82 -6.57 10.59 -7.01
C GLY A 82 -6.50 10.09 -5.57
N SER A 83 -5.36 9.54 -5.14
CA SER A 83 -5.12 9.00 -3.78
C SER A 83 -6.00 7.80 -3.38
N HIS A 84 -6.55 7.06 -4.34
CA HIS A 84 -7.47 5.92 -4.11
C HIS A 84 -6.92 4.56 -4.61
N ALA A 85 -5.63 4.53 -4.94
CA ALA A 85 -4.94 3.32 -5.40
C ALA A 85 -3.42 3.46 -5.30
N MET A 86 -2.77 2.32 -5.14
CA MET A 86 -1.32 2.16 -5.11
C MET A 86 -0.83 1.48 -6.39
N PHE A 87 0.39 1.83 -6.80
CA PHE A 87 1.00 1.37 -8.06
C PHE A 87 2.50 1.14 -7.91
N ASN A 88 3.07 0.25 -8.72
CA ASN A 88 4.48 -0.12 -8.62
C ASN A 88 5.39 0.61 -9.62
N SER A 89 4.82 1.33 -10.60
CA SER A 89 5.58 2.07 -11.58
C SER A 89 5.06 3.50 -11.75
N LYS A 90 5.96 4.37 -12.23
CA LYS A 90 5.57 5.67 -12.76
C LYS A 90 4.86 5.46 -14.09
N GLY A 91 3.83 6.25 -14.35
CA GLY A 91 3.19 6.28 -15.66
C GLY A 91 1.95 7.16 -15.61
N GLY A 92 1.38 7.46 -16.78
CA GLY A 92 0.04 8.03 -16.88
C GLY A 92 -0.08 9.51 -17.24
N LEU A 93 -1.32 10.00 -17.21
CA LEU A 93 -1.74 11.36 -17.54
C LEU A 93 -2.22 12.10 -16.28
N LYS A 94 -2.14 13.43 -16.27
CA LYS A 94 -2.60 14.27 -15.15
C LYS A 94 -4.05 14.74 -15.38
N ASP A 95 -4.99 13.82 -15.51
CA ASP A 95 -6.39 14.16 -15.78
C ASP A 95 -7.39 13.23 -15.06
N ILE A 96 -8.64 13.67 -14.97
CA ILE A 96 -9.73 12.95 -14.30
C ILE A 96 -10.00 11.58 -14.94
N VAL A 97 -10.00 11.51 -16.27
CA VAL A 97 -10.34 10.29 -17.01
C VAL A 97 -9.32 9.20 -16.74
N SER A 98 -8.05 9.56 -16.62
CA SER A 98 -6.96 8.64 -16.32
C SER A 98 -7.14 7.91 -14.97
N GLN A 99 -7.79 8.53 -13.99
CA GLN A 99 -8.08 7.95 -12.67
C GLN A 99 -9.15 6.85 -12.75
N LEU A 100 -10.06 6.91 -13.73
CA LEU A 100 -11.08 5.88 -13.96
C LEU A 100 -10.48 4.59 -14.54
N TYR A 101 -9.35 4.71 -15.25
CA TYR A 101 -8.74 3.61 -16.00
C TYR A 101 -7.34 3.23 -15.51
N TRP A 102 -6.93 3.70 -14.32
CA TRP A 102 -5.64 3.34 -13.71
C TRP A 102 -4.41 3.84 -14.47
N ARG A 103 -4.60 4.88 -15.29
CA ARG A 103 -3.59 5.50 -16.15
C ARG A 103 -3.16 6.87 -15.64
N GLU A 104 -3.33 7.16 -14.36
CA GLU A 104 -3.03 8.47 -13.78
C GLU A 104 -1.52 8.67 -13.50
N TYR A 105 -1.02 9.89 -13.72
CA TYR A 105 0.36 10.26 -13.43
C TYR A 105 0.65 10.23 -11.93
N ARG A 106 1.79 9.66 -11.56
CA ARG A 106 2.22 9.52 -10.16
C ARG A 106 3.49 10.33 -9.93
N SER A 107 3.47 11.18 -8.90
CA SER A 107 4.65 11.97 -8.52
C SER A 107 5.64 11.11 -7.74
N ASP A 108 6.92 11.37 -7.93
CA ASP A 108 8.04 10.84 -7.13
C ASP A 108 8.85 11.97 -6.46
N THR A 109 8.30 13.18 -6.43
CA THR A 109 8.93 14.36 -5.81
C THR A 109 9.10 14.22 -4.30
N TYR A 110 8.42 13.25 -3.69
CA TYR A 110 8.56 12.89 -2.28
C TYR A 110 8.59 11.37 -2.16
N SER A 111 9.50 10.86 -1.33
CA SER A 111 9.58 9.44 -0.99
C SER A 111 9.77 9.31 0.51
N SER A 112 9.23 8.25 1.09
CA SER A 112 9.41 7.91 2.49
C SER A 112 9.71 6.43 2.60
N TRP A 113 10.68 6.09 3.44
CA TRP A 113 10.97 4.73 3.82
C TRP A 113 10.38 4.45 5.21
N ALA A 114 9.87 3.23 5.41
CA ALA A 114 9.33 2.80 6.71
C ALA A 114 10.35 2.97 7.86
N THR A 115 11.65 3.07 7.56
CA THR A 115 12.72 3.26 8.55
C THR A 115 13.08 4.72 8.83
N GLU A 116 12.64 5.69 8.04
CA GLU A 116 13.14 7.09 8.08
C GLU A 116 12.41 8.01 9.07
N SER A 117 11.21 7.65 9.55
CA SER A 117 10.37 8.55 10.35
C SER A 117 10.29 8.21 11.84
N GLY A 118 11.16 7.35 12.37
CA GLY A 118 11.31 7.17 13.81
C GLY A 118 10.25 6.32 14.53
N GLY A 119 9.44 5.52 13.83
CA GLY A 119 8.60 4.51 14.49
C GLY A 119 7.31 4.17 13.75
N PRO A 120 7.33 3.26 12.76
CA PRO A 120 6.15 2.48 12.44
C PRO A 120 5.53 1.96 13.74
N VAL A 121 4.26 2.30 13.97
CA VAL A 121 3.52 1.74 15.10
C VAL A 121 3.00 0.39 14.66
N GLU A 122 3.40 -0.66 15.37
CA GLU A 122 2.82 -1.98 15.15
C GLU A 122 1.37 -1.99 15.62
N VAL A 123 0.45 -2.21 14.68
CA VAL A 123 -0.99 -2.32 14.95
C VAL A 123 -1.39 -3.79 14.76
N ALA A 124 -0.92 -4.64 15.67
CA ALA A 124 -1.29 -6.06 15.68
C ALA A 124 -2.73 -6.25 16.19
N ASP A 125 -3.39 -7.33 15.77
CA ASP A 125 -4.72 -7.67 16.30
C ASP A 125 -4.68 -7.82 17.83
N GLY A 126 -5.69 -7.27 18.50
CA GLY A 126 -5.78 -7.22 19.97
C GLY A 126 -4.81 -6.25 20.68
N SER A 127 -3.99 -5.49 19.95
CA SER A 127 -3.07 -4.51 20.56
C SER A 127 -3.77 -3.22 21.02
N GLU A 128 -3.14 -2.46 21.93
CA GLU A 128 -3.64 -1.14 22.34
C GLU A 128 -3.79 -0.16 21.15
N PRO A 129 -2.82 -0.04 20.22
CA PRO A 129 -3.01 0.75 19.01
C PRO A 129 -4.22 0.30 18.18
N ALA A 130 -4.45 -1.02 18.04
CA ALA A 130 -5.59 -1.52 17.30
C ALA A 130 -6.92 -1.11 17.95
N ALA A 131 -7.03 -1.24 19.26
CA ALA A 131 -8.22 -0.80 20.00
C ALA A 131 -8.52 0.69 19.83
N ARG A 132 -7.48 1.54 19.74
CA ARG A 132 -7.66 2.98 19.47
C ARG A 132 -8.18 3.26 18.07
N PHE A 133 -7.70 2.53 17.06
CA PHE A 133 -8.21 2.63 15.70
C PHE A 133 -9.66 2.14 15.61
N ASP A 134 -9.99 1.01 16.24
CA ASP A 134 -11.36 0.47 16.28
C ASP A 134 -12.32 1.46 16.95
N ALA A 135 -11.93 2.06 18.07
CA ALA A 135 -12.71 3.10 18.74
C ALA A 135 -12.91 4.35 17.87
N ALA A 136 -11.94 4.66 17.01
CA ALA A 136 -11.98 5.81 16.10
C ALA A 136 -12.63 5.53 14.75
N ALA A 137 -12.98 4.27 14.43
CA ALA A 137 -13.43 3.85 13.10
C ALA A 137 -14.59 4.71 12.57
N GLY A 138 -15.55 5.07 13.44
CA GLY A 138 -16.68 5.93 13.09
C GLY A 138 -16.30 7.36 12.67
N HIS A 139 -15.09 7.82 12.99
CA HIS A 139 -14.59 9.15 12.59
C HIS A 139 -13.99 9.17 11.18
N PHE A 140 -13.58 8.02 10.63
CA PHE A 140 -12.99 7.94 9.29
C PHE A 140 -14.03 7.88 8.16
N GLY A 141 -15.32 7.86 8.50
CA GLY A 141 -16.41 7.93 7.53
C GLY A 141 -16.43 6.71 6.61
N LYS A 142 -16.07 6.91 5.33
CA LYS A 142 -16.05 5.84 4.31
C LYS A 142 -14.68 5.16 4.19
N ALA A 143 -13.63 5.71 4.81
CA ALA A 143 -12.31 5.11 4.81
C ALA A 143 -12.27 3.99 5.85
N ASP A 144 -12.51 2.77 5.40
CA ASP A 144 -12.76 1.61 6.24
C ASP A 144 -11.59 0.61 6.24
N SER A 145 -10.46 0.95 5.60
CA SER A 145 -9.24 0.15 5.51
C SER A 145 -8.18 0.62 6.50
N ASP A 146 -8.58 0.96 7.73
CA ASP A 146 -7.66 1.41 8.77
C ASP A 146 -6.71 0.27 9.23
N PRO A 147 -5.57 0.60 9.86
CA PRO A 147 -4.58 -0.39 10.26
C PRO A 147 -5.09 -1.54 11.15
N ALA A 148 -6.08 -1.30 12.02
CA ALA A 148 -6.59 -2.36 12.89
C ALA A 148 -7.39 -3.40 12.10
N ARG A 149 -8.24 -2.94 11.18
CA ARG A 149 -8.96 -3.84 10.28
C ARG A 149 -7.99 -4.62 9.39
N LEU A 150 -7.02 -3.95 8.77
CA LEU A 150 -6.03 -4.60 7.92
C LEU A 150 -5.22 -5.66 8.67
N GLY A 151 -4.88 -5.41 9.93
CA GLY A 151 -4.21 -6.38 10.80
C GLY A 151 -5.02 -7.68 10.97
N ARG A 152 -6.34 -7.58 11.14
CA ARG A 152 -7.25 -8.75 11.24
C ARG A 152 -7.44 -9.48 9.91
N GLU A 153 -7.49 -8.74 8.81
CA GLU A 153 -7.82 -9.28 7.49
C GLU A 153 -6.59 -9.77 6.69
N LEU A 154 -5.38 -9.56 7.21
CA LEU A 154 -4.10 -9.80 6.52
C LEU A 154 -3.96 -11.20 5.91
N CYS A 155 -4.54 -12.23 6.53
CA CYS A 155 -4.50 -13.62 6.02
C CYS A 155 -5.64 -13.98 5.06
N SER A 156 -6.58 -13.06 4.82
CA SER A 156 -7.75 -13.25 3.96
C SER A 156 -7.61 -12.60 2.58
N HIS A 157 -6.64 -11.70 2.41
CA HIS A 157 -6.42 -10.98 1.18
C HIS A 157 -5.93 -11.91 0.06
N ARG A 158 -6.64 -11.87 -1.07
CA ARG A 158 -6.34 -12.69 -2.23
C ARG A 158 -5.40 -11.97 -3.18
N ILE A 159 -4.50 -12.75 -3.77
CA ILE A 159 -3.62 -12.30 -4.84
C ILE A 159 -4.43 -12.32 -6.14
N ASP A 160 -4.77 -11.14 -6.66
CA ASP A 160 -5.35 -11.00 -7.99
C ASP A 160 -4.21 -10.72 -8.98
N VAL A 161 -3.94 -11.70 -9.86
CA VAL A 161 -2.84 -11.65 -10.82
C VAL A 161 -3.21 -10.90 -12.11
N ASP A 162 -4.49 -10.52 -12.27
CA ASP A 162 -5.05 -9.93 -13.49
C ASP A 162 -5.48 -8.44 -13.31
N ALA A 163 -5.16 -7.81 -12.16
CA ALA A 163 -5.62 -6.48 -11.75
C ALA A 163 -4.70 -5.29 -12.12
#